data_AF-A0A8H5M965-F1
#
_entry.id   AF-A0A8H5M965-F1
#
_cell.length_a   1.000
_cell.length_b   1.000
_cell.length_c   1.000
_cell.angle_alpha   90.00
_cell.angle_beta   90.00
_cell.angle_gamma   90.00
#
_symmetry.space_group_name_H-M   'P 1'
#
loop_
_entity.id
_entity.type
_entity.pdbx_description
1 polymer ?
#
loop_
_entity_poly.entity_id
_entity_poly.type
_entity_poly.pdbx_seq_one_letter_code
_entity_poly.pdbx_strand_id
1 'polypeptide(L)'
;MQSPHPSPISRILSGGGRISLTSYGSSAVLSELASTYPLKLLSPRTTHRAVALVYLLTYGGGLIGGDQVELSVDVDSKTVLVLLSQGSTKVFKYRPGQRLASVRVPRHPLSSALPAAKSSPDLFKATMQNMTFAIATEGALFLLPDPVTCFRSASYNQRQTFYLSGNASLVVLDWLTSGRISMGEEWAFSRYYSANEVWVEGKRVAKDVMLLDEEQGTSSTPRLPPRNMADRVAPYSCYAMVMLYGPLVQSTIRQIETQYDQISVFKTRTPAEMVWSLSPMTSGQGAIIRVAGKETETVKNWLGQTLLYSLTTDIDIIDSQYLIALTVFFFPYALVEPASNVFLRKLRPSVWLSILIFLWGVVMTLHGVIHNYGGLITVRVLLGLFEAGMYPGIVFYISSWYKRTEMGTRVAVFFSSATVAGAFSGLLAAAIANMDGVGGKPGWAWIFIIEGLATIVAAGFSYWIIQDFPDTAKFLTEEERILLRLEVLAWVASNVEGSYKRSVTLGMAIGFGNLNGAITANIYRASDKPRYRLGHGIVLAYIGIGFICSVVFGVLLQRENARRDRGERDEVIEGIDNKHADEKNGRYESVQEARIDRGDEWSGFRYTL
;
A
#
# COMPACT_ATOMS: atom_id res chain seq x y z
N MET A 1 -47.33 5.06 19.65
CA MET A 1 -47.41 5.44 18.23
C MET A 1 -46.89 4.26 17.43
N GLN A 2 -47.72 3.65 16.58
CA GLN A 2 -47.34 2.50 15.75
C GLN A 2 -46.18 2.89 14.81
N SER A 3 -45.19 2.01 14.67
CA SER A 3 -44.12 2.14 13.67
C SER A 3 -44.77 2.26 12.28
N PRO A 4 -44.36 3.21 11.43
CA PRO A 4 -44.86 3.28 10.08
C PRO A 4 -44.11 2.20 9.29
N HIS A 5 -44.55 0.95 9.36
CA HIS A 5 -44.17 -0.02 8.33
C HIS A 5 -44.78 0.48 7.02
N PRO A 6 -43.97 0.89 6.03
CA PRO A 6 -44.51 1.32 4.75
C PRO A 6 -45.20 0.11 4.11
N SER A 7 -46.46 0.27 3.72
CA SER A 7 -47.17 -0.72 2.91
C SER A 7 -46.34 -1.07 1.67
N PRO A 8 -46.32 -2.33 1.21
CA PRO A 8 -45.60 -2.72 -0.01
C PRO A 8 -45.98 -1.79 -1.16
N ILE A 9 -44.97 -1.19 -1.79
CA ILE A 9 -45.16 -0.13 -2.78
C ILE A 9 -45.75 -0.77 -4.04
N SER A 10 -47.01 -0.44 -4.37
CA SER A 10 -47.69 -0.96 -5.56
C SER A 10 -47.10 -0.44 -6.88
N ARG A 11 -46.30 0.64 -6.84
CA ARG A 11 -45.60 1.21 -8.00
C ARG A 11 -44.39 2.06 -7.60
N ILE A 12 -43.19 1.63 -7.98
CA ILE A 12 -41.97 2.41 -7.78
C ILE A 12 -41.91 3.51 -8.86
N LEU A 13 -41.91 4.78 -8.43
CA LEU A 13 -41.77 5.93 -9.34
C LEU A 13 -40.38 5.94 -9.97
N SER A 14 -40.17 6.73 -11.04
CA SER A 14 -38.83 6.91 -11.61
C SER A 14 -37.88 7.45 -10.55
N GLY A 15 -36.73 6.81 -10.39
CA GLY A 15 -35.72 7.10 -9.38
C GLY A 15 -36.03 6.53 -8.00
N GLY A 16 -37.13 5.80 -7.86
CA GLY A 16 -37.49 5.09 -6.65
C GLY A 16 -36.65 3.83 -6.45
N GLY A 17 -36.35 3.52 -5.20
CA GLY A 17 -35.70 2.30 -4.75
C GLY A 17 -36.28 1.82 -3.42
N ARG A 18 -36.34 0.50 -3.27
CA ARG A 18 -36.83 -0.16 -2.07
C ARG A 18 -35.93 -1.34 -1.72
N ILE A 19 -35.49 -1.37 -0.47
CA ILE A 19 -34.72 -2.47 0.11
C ILE A 19 -35.45 -2.92 1.37
N SER A 20 -35.78 -4.20 1.45
CA SER A 20 -36.30 -4.79 2.68
C SER A 20 -35.48 -6.03 3.01
N LEU A 21 -34.80 -5.98 4.15
CA LEU A 21 -34.02 -7.08 4.68
C LEU A 21 -34.79 -7.72 5.82
N THR A 22 -35.15 -8.99 5.68
CA THR A 22 -35.91 -9.76 6.66
C THR A 22 -35.07 -10.87 7.26
N SER A 23 -35.30 -11.19 8.54
CA SER A 23 -34.67 -12.34 9.18
C SER A 23 -35.42 -13.63 8.85
N TYR A 24 -34.72 -14.63 8.31
CA TYR A 24 -35.26 -15.98 8.14
C TYR A 24 -34.37 -16.98 8.89
N GLY A 25 -34.80 -17.35 10.09
CA GLY A 25 -34.01 -18.17 11.01
C GLY A 25 -32.75 -17.44 11.47
N SER A 26 -31.57 -17.92 11.06
CA SER A 26 -30.28 -17.28 11.35
C SER A 26 -29.72 -16.48 10.16
N SER A 27 -30.50 -16.33 9.09
CA SER A 27 -30.03 -15.76 7.82
C SER A 27 -30.77 -14.46 7.49
N ALA A 28 -30.04 -13.47 7.00
CA ALA A 28 -30.57 -12.22 6.49
C ALA A 28 -30.90 -12.40 5.00
N VAL A 29 -32.18 -12.22 4.65
CA VAL A 29 -32.69 -12.42 3.29
C VAL A 29 -33.32 -11.13 2.80
N LEU A 30 -32.90 -10.67 1.63
CA LEU A 30 -33.53 -9.52 0.95
C LEU A 30 -34.89 -9.96 0.42
N SER A 31 -35.96 -9.60 1.14
CA SER A 31 -37.35 -9.87 0.75
C SER A 31 -37.83 -8.94 -0.36
N GLU A 32 -37.29 -7.72 -0.41
CA GLU A 32 -37.54 -6.77 -1.48
C GLU A 32 -36.22 -6.09 -1.89
N LEU A 33 -35.91 -6.12 -3.19
CA LEU A 33 -34.80 -5.38 -3.78
C LEU A 33 -35.25 -4.87 -5.14
N ALA A 34 -35.69 -3.62 -5.19
CA ALA A 34 -36.27 -3.04 -6.40
C ALA A 34 -35.80 -1.61 -6.60
N SER A 35 -35.55 -1.22 -7.85
CA SER A 35 -35.07 0.11 -8.21
C SER A 35 -35.45 0.47 -9.63
N THR A 36 -35.64 1.77 -9.89
CA THR A 36 -35.85 2.32 -11.22
C THR A 36 -34.82 3.40 -11.53
N TYR A 37 -34.56 3.64 -12.82
CA TYR A 37 -33.65 4.68 -13.28
C TYR A 37 -33.96 6.04 -12.63
N PRO A 38 -32.95 6.80 -12.15
CA PRO A 38 -31.51 6.59 -12.37
C PRO A 38 -30.80 5.66 -11.35
N LEU A 39 -31.52 5.15 -10.35
CA LEU A 39 -30.97 4.24 -9.34
C LEU A 39 -30.94 2.79 -9.84
N LYS A 40 -29.87 2.07 -9.50
CA LYS A 40 -29.76 0.63 -9.69
C LYS A 40 -29.21 -0.01 -8.42
N LEU A 41 -29.82 -1.11 -8.00
CA LEU A 41 -29.40 -1.89 -6.84
C LEU A 41 -28.86 -3.25 -7.29
N LEU A 42 -27.73 -3.67 -6.72
CA LEU A 42 -27.15 -4.99 -6.96
C LEU A 42 -26.78 -5.63 -5.62
N SER A 43 -27.12 -6.90 -5.43
CA SER A 43 -26.74 -7.64 -4.23
C SER A 43 -25.91 -8.86 -4.59
N PRO A 44 -24.61 -8.90 -4.25
CA PRO A 44 -23.81 -10.12 -4.35
C PRO A 44 -24.16 -11.09 -3.21
N ARG A 45 -23.87 -12.38 -3.41
CA ARG A 45 -23.99 -13.37 -2.34
C ARG A 45 -22.87 -13.18 -1.33
N THR A 46 -23.23 -13.07 -0.06
CA THR A 46 -22.31 -13.00 1.08
C THR A 46 -22.10 -14.40 1.67
N THR A 47 -20.94 -14.63 2.29
CA THR A 47 -20.63 -15.87 3.02
C THR A 47 -21.25 -15.89 4.41
N HIS A 48 -21.42 -14.71 5.04
CA HIS A 48 -21.94 -14.57 6.38
C HIS A 48 -23.48 -14.55 6.39
N ARG A 49 -24.11 -15.49 7.11
CA ARG A 49 -25.56 -15.70 7.05
C ARG A 49 -26.38 -14.49 7.50
N ALA A 50 -25.94 -13.75 8.52
CA ALA A 50 -26.66 -12.61 9.07
C ALA A 50 -26.41 -11.27 8.35
N VAL A 51 -25.59 -11.24 7.29
CA VAL A 51 -25.16 -10.01 6.61
C VAL A 51 -25.63 -10.01 5.16
N ALA A 52 -26.34 -8.97 4.74
CA ALA A 52 -26.64 -8.70 3.34
C ALA A 52 -25.82 -7.50 2.85
N LEU A 53 -25.29 -7.62 1.62
CA LEU A 53 -24.56 -6.55 0.95
C LEU A 53 -25.37 -6.07 -0.25
N VAL A 54 -25.52 -4.75 -0.38
CA VAL A 54 -26.17 -4.12 -1.53
C VAL A 54 -25.32 -2.96 -2.04
N TYR A 55 -25.04 -2.95 -3.33
CA TYR A 55 -24.39 -1.85 -4.04
C TYR A 55 -25.45 -0.88 -4.60
N LEU A 56 -25.26 0.39 -4.30
CA LEU A 56 -25.96 1.54 -4.88
C LEU A 56 -25.19 1.98 -6.14
N LEU A 57 -25.86 1.96 -7.28
CA LEU A 57 -25.28 2.39 -8.55
C LEU A 57 -26.18 3.40 -9.26
N THR A 58 -25.58 4.22 -10.09
CA THR A 58 -26.27 5.11 -11.03
C THR A 58 -25.90 4.74 -12.45
N TYR A 59 -26.85 4.83 -13.37
CA TYR A 59 -26.59 4.59 -14.79
C TYR A 59 -25.65 5.66 -15.38
N GLY A 60 -24.78 5.29 -16.33
CA GLY A 60 -23.92 6.25 -17.02
C GLY A 60 -22.80 6.87 -16.17
N GLY A 61 -22.52 6.30 -14.99
CA GLY A 61 -21.39 6.71 -14.15
C GLY A 61 -21.63 7.97 -13.30
N GLY A 62 -22.87 8.44 -13.16
CA GLY A 62 -23.24 9.52 -12.25
C GLY A 62 -24.70 9.97 -12.38
N LEU A 63 -25.08 10.99 -11.62
CA LEU A 63 -26.39 11.65 -11.67
C LEU A 63 -26.34 12.91 -12.54
N ILE A 64 -27.38 13.14 -13.32
CA ILE A 64 -27.51 14.32 -14.17
C ILE A 64 -28.38 15.37 -13.48
N GLY A 65 -28.13 16.66 -13.77
CA GLY A 65 -28.94 17.75 -13.22
C GLY A 65 -30.43 17.53 -13.48
N GLY A 66 -31.23 17.53 -12.41
CA GLY A 66 -32.68 17.27 -12.45
C GLY A 66 -33.09 15.84 -12.09
N ASP A 67 -32.15 14.90 -12.00
CA ASP A 67 -32.42 13.54 -11.51
C ASP A 67 -32.95 13.60 -10.07
N GLN A 68 -33.96 12.77 -9.79
CA GLN A 68 -34.53 12.59 -8.46
C GLN A 68 -34.38 11.13 -8.05
N VAL A 69 -33.80 10.87 -6.89
CA VAL A 69 -33.65 9.54 -6.31
C VAL A 69 -34.37 9.51 -4.97
N GLU A 70 -35.21 8.49 -4.78
CA GLU A 70 -35.91 8.22 -3.53
C GLU A 70 -35.65 6.78 -3.12
N LEU A 71 -34.93 6.55 -2.02
CA LEU A 71 -34.63 5.22 -1.53
C LEU A 71 -35.24 5.00 -0.15
N SER A 72 -35.97 3.90 0.00
CA SER A 72 -36.50 3.46 1.29
C SER A 72 -35.91 2.11 1.67
N VAL A 73 -35.40 1.99 2.89
CA VAL A 73 -34.68 0.80 3.37
C VAL A 73 -35.24 0.39 4.74
N ASP A 74 -35.65 -0.87 4.84
CA ASP A 74 -36.05 -1.48 6.11
C ASP A 74 -35.10 -2.62 6.46
N VAL A 75 -34.55 -2.59 7.67
CA VAL A 75 -33.65 -3.60 8.22
C VAL A 75 -34.32 -4.24 9.43
N ASP A 76 -34.60 -5.54 9.32
CA ASP A 76 -35.25 -6.32 10.38
C ASP A 76 -34.29 -6.70 11.52
N SER A 77 -34.86 -7.18 12.61
CA SER A 77 -34.15 -7.47 13.85
C SER A 77 -33.07 -8.53 13.65
N LYS A 78 -31.92 -8.38 14.32
CA LYS A 78 -30.78 -9.31 14.26
C LYS A 78 -30.18 -9.51 12.85
N THR A 79 -30.42 -8.57 11.94
CA THR A 79 -29.80 -8.58 10.60
C THR A 79 -28.89 -7.38 10.40
N VAL A 80 -27.88 -7.56 9.55
CA VAL A 80 -26.93 -6.50 9.21
C VAL A 80 -27.04 -6.20 7.72
N LEU A 81 -27.32 -4.95 7.37
CA LEU A 81 -27.28 -4.46 6.00
C LEU A 81 -26.03 -3.62 5.79
N VAL A 82 -25.25 -3.96 4.77
CA VAL A 82 -24.14 -3.15 4.29
C VAL A 82 -24.51 -2.54 2.94
N LEU A 83 -24.48 -1.21 2.86
CA LEU A 83 -24.73 -0.44 1.66
C LEU A 83 -23.44 0.24 1.20
N LEU A 84 -22.98 -0.15 0.02
CA LEU A 84 -21.78 0.41 -0.62
C LEU A 84 -22.17 1.07 -1.94
N SER A 85 -21.27 1.87 -2.51
CA SER A 85 -21.33 2.21 -3.94
C SER A 85 -20.23 1.48 -4.70
N GLN A 86 -20.37 1.40 -6.02
CA GLN A 86 -19.35 0.79 -6.88
C GLN A 86 -18.21 1.78 -7.25
N GLY A 87 -18.42 3.06 -7.01
CA GLY A 87 -17.47 4.13 -7.28
C GLY A 87 -18.06 5.49 -6.89
N SER A 88 -17.27 6.55 -7.06
CA SER A 88 -17.71 7.90 -6.69
C SER A 88 -19.00 8.31 -7.40
N THR A 89 -19.91 8.91 -6.64
CA THR A 89 -21.17 9.42 -7.20
C THR A 89 -20.87 10.76 -7.86
N LYS A 90 -20.72 10.74 -9.19
CA LYS A 90 -20.46 11.96 -9.98
C LYS A 90 -21.77 12.70 -10.19
N VAL A 91 -21.79 14.01 -9.94
CA VAL A 91 -22.98 14.84 -10.20
C VAL A 91 -22.68 15.85 -11.29
N PHE A 92 -23.44 15.77 -12.38
CA PHE A 92 -23.30 16.63 -13.55
C PHE A 92 -24.23 17.84 -13.47
N LYS A 93 -23.83 18.93 -14.13
CA LYS A 93 -24.66 20.13 -14.28
C LYS A 93 -25.96 19.87 -15.03
N TYR A 94 -26.96 20.68 -14.74
CA TYR A 94 -28.17 20.77 -15.54
C TYR A 94 -27.84 21.35 -16.94
N ARG A 95 -28.38 20.72 -18.00
CA ARG A 95 -28.28 21.23 -19.38
C ARG A 95 -29.68 21.64 -19.87
N PRO A 96 -29.96 22.94 -20.03
CA PRO A 96 -31.21 23.40 -20.62
C PRO A 96 -31.28 22.96 -22.09
N GLY A 97 -32.33 22.23 -22.49
CA GLY A 97 -32.62 21.95 -23.91
C GLY A 97 -32.83 20.49 -24.31
N GLN A 98 -32.50 19.50 -23.46
CA GLN A 98 -32.83 18.09 -23.69
C GLN A 98 -33.82 17.62 -22.62
N ARG A 99 -35.13 17.68 -22.94
CA ARG A 99 -36.15 16.97 -22.14
C ARG A 99 -35.94 15.47 -22.32
N LEU A 100 -35.43 14.79 -21.30
CA LEU A 100 -35.63 13.35 -21.13
C LEU A 100 -36.76 13.16 -20.11
N ALA A 101 -37.88 12.61 -20.61
CA ALA A 101 -39.10 12.16 -19.91
C ALA A 101 -39.71 13.11 -18.85
N SER A 102 -40.93 13.59 -19.14
CA SER A 102 -41.78 14.32 -18.20
C SER A 102 -42.10 13.49 -16.95
N VAL A 103 -41.40 13.73 -15.84
CA VAL A 103 -41.80 13.25 -14.52
C VAL A 103 -42.95 14.14 -14.02
N ARG A 104 -44.18 13.58 -14.00
CA ARG A 104 -45.30 14.15 -13.24
C ARG A 104 -45.04 13.92 -11.75
N VAL A 105 -44.78 14.99 -11.01
CA VAL A 105 -44.70 14.97 -9.53
C VAL A 105 -46.11 14.71 -8.97
N PRO A 106 -46.36 13.64 -8.19
CA PRO A 106 -47.61 13.49 -7.46
C PRO A 106 -47.64 14.44 -6.25
N ARG A 107 -48.75 15.14 -6.02
CA ARG A 107 -49.01 15.84 -4.75
C ARG A 107 -49.23 14.79 -3.65
N HIS A 108 -48.30 14.64 -2.70
CA HIS A 108 -48.50 13.76 -1.55
C HIS A 108 -49.48 14.41 -0.54
N PRO A 109 -50.47 13.68 0.00
CA PRO A 109 -51.50 14.23 0.90
C PRO A 109 -51.00 14.71 2.28
N LEU A 110 -49.71 14.55 2.60
CA LEU A 110 -49.06 15.08 3.81
C LEU A 110 -48.40 16.46 3.60
N SER A 111 -48.46 17.01 2.39
CA SER A 111 -47.92 18.34 2.04
C SER A 111 -48.83 19.51 2.46
N SER A 112 -50.00 19.27 3.08
CA SER A 112 -50.95 20.32 3.44
C SER A 112 -50.55 21.16 4.67
N ALA A 113 -49.46 20.80 5.36
CA ALA A 113 -49.00 21.48 6.57
C ALA A 113 -47.80 22.43 6.35
N LEU A 114 -47.28 22.54 5.12
CA LEU A 114 -46.27 23.55 4.78
C LEU A 114 -47.00 24.78 4.22
N PRO A 115 -46.78 26.00 4.75
CA PRO A 115 -47.23 27.22 4.09
C PRO A 115 -46.72 27.18 2.65
N ALA A 116 -47.55 27.58 1.69
CA ALA A 116 -47.20 27.63 0.28
C ALA A 116 -45.93 28.49 0.07
N ALA A 117 -44.77 27.86 0.19
CA ALA A 117 -43.49 28.45 -0.14
C ALA A 117 -43.55 28.65 -1.66
N LYS A 118 -43.54 29.93 -2.08
CA LYS A 118 -43.42 30.35 -3.46
C LYS A 118 -42.45 29.41 -4.17
N SER A 119 -42.95 28.60 -5.10
CA SER A 119 -42.16 27.65 -5.87
C SER A 119 -41.10 28.42 -6.64
N SER A 120 -39.89 28.45 -6.11
CA SER A 120 -38.75 29.06 -6.79
C SER A 120 -38.44 28.23 -8.04
N PRO A 121 -38.31 28.85 -9.23
CA PRO A 121 -38.05 28.15 -10.50
C PRO A 121 -36.70 27.39 -10.55
N ASP A 122 -35.89 27.48 -9.49
CA ASP A 122 -34.58 26.82 -9.39
C ASP A 122 -34.63 25.39 -8.82
N LEU A 123 -35.75 24.96 -8.21
CA LEU A 123 -35.87 23.60 -7.66
C LEU A 123 -35.76 22.51 -8.75
N PHE A 124 -36.14 22.82 -9.99
CA PHE A 124 -36.06 21.91 -11.13
C PHE A 124 -34.66 21.77 -11.75
N LYS A 125 -33.66 22.54 -11.26
CA LYS A 125 -32.28 22.50 -11.76
C LYS A 125 -31.33 21.66 -10.89
N ALA A 126 -31.76 21.26 -9.69
CA ALA A 126 -30.94 20.52 -8.75
C ALA A 126 -31.22 19.01 -8.83
N THR A 127 -30.16 18.22 -8.78
CA THR A 127 -30.25 16.78 -8.54
C THR A 127 -30.64 16.54 -7.08
N MET A 128 -31.63 15.69 -6.84
CA MET A 128 -32.17 15.42 -5.50
C MET A 128 -31.99 13.95 -5.13
N GLN A 129 -31.56 13.68 -3.91
CA GLN A 129 -31.50 12.34 -3.36
C GLN A 129 -32.07 12.31 -1.94
N ASN A 130 -33.19 11.62 -1.77
CA ASN A 130 -33.86 11.44 -0.48
C ASN A 130 -33.80 9.97 -0.08
N MET A 131 -33.25 9.68 1.09
CA MET A 131 -33.08 8.31 1.57
C MET A 131 -33.61 8.18 2.99
N THR A 132 -34.45 7.17 3.19
CA THR A 132 -35.07 6.87 4.49
C THR A 132 -34.73 5.44 4.90
N PHE A 133 -34.23 5.30 6.11
CA PHE A 133 -33.80 4.02 6.67
C PHE A 133 -34.55 3.76 7.98
N ALA A 134 -35.17 2.59 8.11
CA ALA A 134 -35.75 2.10 9.35
C ALA A 134 -34.99 0.85 9.80
N ILE A 135 -34.40 0.90 10.99
CA ILE A 135 -33.61 -0.19 11.57
C ILE A 135 -34.31 -0.68 12.83
N ALA A 136 -34.75 -1.94 12.79
CA ALA A 136 -35.38 -2.61 13.92
C ALA A 136 -34.39 -2.94 15.03
N THR A 137 -34.90 -3.35 16.19
CA THR A 137 -34.11 -3.68 17.38
C THR A 137 -33.07 -4.77 17.10
N GLU A 138 -31.84 -4.58 17.58
CA GLU A 138 -30.68 -5.44 17.30
C GLU A 138 -30.29 -5.56 15.82
N GLY A 139 -30.94 -4.80 14.92
CA GLY A 139 -30.51 -4.65 13.54
C GLY A 139 -29.32 -3.68 13.42
N ALA A 140 -28.58 -3.78 12.33
CA ALA A 140 -27.47 -2.87 12.04
C ALA A 140 -27.43 -2.42 10.58
N LEU A 141 -27.09 -1.15 10.37
CA LEU A 141 -26.89 -0.56 9.05
C LEU A 141 -25.47 0.02 8.94
N PHE A 142 -24.75 -0.39 7.89
CA PHE A 142 -23.47 0.19 7.49
C PHE A 142 -23.62 0.85 6.12
N LEU A 143 -23.82 2.16 6.09
CA LEU A 143 -23.88 2.96 4.87
C LEU A 143 -22.50 3.57 4.60
N LEU A 144 -21.75 2.96 3.69
CA LEU A 144 -20.36 3.29 3.37
C LEU A 144 -20.17 3.52 1.85
N PRO A 145 -20.81 4.55 1.27
CA PRO A 145 -20.59 4.91 -0.13
C PRO A 145 -19.19 5.51 -0.35
N ASP A 146 -18.74 5.51 -1.60
CA ASP A 146 -17.67 6.35 -2.13
C ASP A 146 -18.09 7.82 -2.16
N PRO A 147 -17.15 8.77 -2.28
CA PRO A 147 -17.49 10.17 -2.11
C PRO A 147 -18.32 10.70 -3.27
N VAL A 148 -19.13 11.72 -2.97
CA VAL A 148 -19.83 12.50 -3.98
C VAL A 148 -18.85 13.49 -4.64
N THR A 149 -18.79 13.48 -5.97
CA THR A 149 -17.96 14.40 -6.76
C THR A 149 -18.86 15.28 -7.62
N CYS A 150 -19.12 16.50 -7.14
CA CYS A 150 -19.86 17.50 -7.91
C CYS A 150 -18.97 18.15 -8.97
N PHE A 151 -19.42 18.17 -10.22
CA PHE A 151 -18.70 18.81 -11.32
C PHE A 151 -19.05 20.30 -11.41
N ARG A 152 -18.33 21.04 -12.26
CA ARG A 152 -18.60 22.45 -12.48
C ARG A 152 -20.08 22.75 -12.75
N SER A 153 -20.61 23.72 -12.01
CA SER A 153 -22.01 24.16 -12.06
C SER A 153 -23.05 23.09 -11.73
N ALA A 154 -22.65 22.00 -11.06
CA ALA A 154 -23.60 21.03 -10.52
C ALA A 154 -24.34 21.62 -9.31
N SER A 155 -25.59 21.18 -9.12
CA SER A 155 -26.41 21.51 -7.95
C SER A 155 -26.97 20.21 -7.40
N TYR A 156 -26.62 19.88 -6.17
CA TYR A 156 -26.93 18.60 -5.54
C TYR A 156 -27.52 18.82 -4.15
N ASN A 157 -28.65 18.16 -3.85
CA ASN A 157 -29.23 18.12 -2.51
C ASN A 157 -29.49 16.67 -2.09
N GLN A 158 -28.92 16.30 -0.96
CA GLN A 158 -29.10 15.01 -0.31
C GLN A 158 -29.79 15.19 1.04
N ARG A 159 -30.74 14.30 1.33
CA ARG A 159 -31.32 14.14 2.67
C ARG A 159 -31.37 12.66 3.03
N GLN A 160 -30.74 12.31 4.13
CA GLN A 160 -30.76 10.96 4.70
C GLN A 160 -31.43 11.02 6.07
N THR A 161 -32.39 10.13 6.32
CA THR A 161 -33.11 10.06 7.60
C THR A 161 -33.10 8.63 8.11
N PHE A 162 -32.57 8.43 9.31
CA PHE A 162 -32.41 7.14 9.96
C PHE A 162 -33.32 7.05 11.17
N TYR A 163 -34.18 6.04 11.20
CA TYR A 163 -35.06 5.71 12.31
C TYR A 163 -34.56 4.42 12.96
N LEU A 164 -34.16 4.49 14.23
CA LEU A 164 -33.62 3.37 14.99
C LEU A 164 -34.61 2.99 16.11
N SER A 165 -34.79 1.69 16.28
CA SER A 165 -35.56 1.09 17.38
C SER A 165 -34.65 0.32 18.34
N GLY A 166 -34.84 0.50 19.64
CA GLY A 166 -34.13 -0.19 20.72
C GLY A 166 -32.60 -0.09 20.58
N ASN A 167 -31.94 -1.25 20.64
CA ASN A 167 -30.47 -1.39 20.58
C ASN A 167 -29.94 -1.53 19.14
N ALA A 168 -30.56 -0.87 18.16
CA ALA A 168 -30.07 -0.85 16.78
C ALA A 168 -28.69 -0.15 16.68
N SER A 169 -27.89 -0.57 15.70
CA SER A 169 -26.59 0.03 15.41
C SER A 169 -26.54 0.68 14.03
N LEU A 170 -25.77 1.75 13.89
CA LEU A 170 -25.68 2.56 12.68
C LEU A 170 -24.25 3.05 12.47
N VAL A 171 -23.77 2.88 11.24
CA VAL A 171 -22.56 3.52 10.70
C VAL A 171 -22.93 4.23 9.42
N VAL A 172 -22.68 5.53 9.35
CA VAL A 172 -22.92 6.35 8.15
C VAL A 172 -21.64 7.07 7.80
N LEU A 173 -21.18 6.91 6.57
CA LEU A 173 -20.15 7.73 5.95
C LEU A 173 -20.80 8.61 4.88
N ASP A 174 -20.70 9.92 5.06
CA ASP A 174 -21.10 10.92 4.07
C ASP A 174 -19.93 11.84 3.78
N TRP A 175 -19.47 11.86 2.53
CA TRP A 175 -18.24 12.55 2.16
C TRP A 175 -18.27 13.02 0.72
N LEU A 176 -17.53 14.10 0.47
CA LEU A 176 -17.47 14.77 -0.82
C LEU A 176 -16.04 15.17 -1.16
N THR A 177 -15.80 15.32 -2.46
CA THR A 177 -14.55 15.83 -3.04
C THR A 177 -14.75 17.19 -3.70
N SER A 178 -13.68 17.99 -3.79
CA SER A 178 -13.71 19.33 -4.40
C SER A 178 -14.16 19.35 -5.85
N GLY A 179 -14.03 18.25 -6.58
CA GLY A 179 -14.45 18.13 -7.98
C GLY A 179 -13.46 17.32 -8.80
N ARG A 180 -13.21 17.74 -10.05
CA ARG A 180 -12.26 17.10 -10.97
C ARG A 180 -10.92 17.82 -10.91
N ILE A 181 -10.12 17.48 -9.90
CA ILE A 181 -8.78 18.05 -9.68
C ILE A 181 -7.90 17.89 -10.93
N SER A 182 -7.95 16.74 -11.59
CA SER A 182 -7.19 16.48 -12.83
C SER A 182 -7.53 17.41 -14.00
N MET A 183 -8.69 18.08 -13.96
CA MET A 183 -9.15 19.05 -14.95
C MET A 183 -9.12 20.49 -14.44
N GLY A 184 -8.53 20.73 -13.26
CA GLY A 184 -8.52 22.04 -12.60
C GLY A 184 -9.90 22.53 -12.14
N GLU A 185 -10.86 21.62 -11.93
CA GLU A 185 -12.18 21.95 -11.38
C GLU A 185 -12.23 21.60 -9.90
N GLU A 186 -11.85 22.56 -9.06
CA GLU A 186 -11.96 22.46 -7.60
C GLU A 186 -12.96 23.47 -7.08
N TRP A 187 -13.93 23.01 -6.30
CA TRP A 187 -14.99 23.81 -5.68
C TRP A 187 -15.78 24.65 -6.70
N ALA A 188 -15.93 24.12 -7.92
CA ALA A 188 -16.53 24.82 -9.06
C ALA A 188 -18.03 24.49 -9.28
N PHE A 189 -18.64 23.71 -8.37
CA PHE A 189 -20.07 23.41 -8.40
C PHE A 189 -20.87 24.60 -7.83
N SER A 190 -22.14 24.70 -8.22
CA SER A 190 -22.99 25.81 -7.78
C SER A 190 -23.50 25.60 -6.35
N ARG A 191 -23.92 24.37 -6.02
CA ARG A 191 -24.49 24.05 -4.72
C ARG A 191 -24.29 22.58 -4.35
N TYR A 192 -23.93 22.35 -3.10
CA TYR A 192 -23.96 21.05 -2.45
C TYR A 192 -24.66 21.20 -1.10
N TYR A 193 -25.72 20.43 -0.90
CA TYR A 193 -26.44 20.34 0.36
C TYR A 193 -26.52 18.86 0.77
N SER A 194 -26.07 18.53 1.97
CA SER A 194 -26.31 17.22 2.57
C SER A 194 -26.86 17.39 3.99
N ALA A 195 -27.90 16.63 4.32
CA ALA A 195 -28.50 16.60 5.64
C ALA A 195 -28.71 15.17 6.12
N ASN A 196 -28.13 14.84 7.27
CA ASN A 196 -28.20 13.52 7.88
C ASN A 196 -28.92 13.65 9.23
N GLU A 197 -30.09 13.01 9.36
CA GLU A 197 -30.94 13.08 10.55
C GLU A 197 -31.10 11.69 11.19
N VAL A 198 -30.82 11.58 12.49
CA VAL A 198 -30.97 10.34 13.25
C VAL A 198 -32.03 10.47 14.32
N TRP A 199 -32.99 9.57 14.28
CA TRP A 199 -34.12 9.47 15.18
C TRP A 199 -34.06 8.13 15.91
N VAL A 200 -34.13 8.16 17.24
CA VAL A 200 -34.15 6.97 18.10
C VAL A 200 -35.42 7.03 18.92
N GLU A 201 -36.27 6.01 18.83
CA GLU A 201 -37.54 5.94 19.58
C GLU A 201 -38.40 7.22 19.45
N GLY A 202 -38.46 7.77 18.23
CA GLY A 202 -39.24 8.97 17.91
C GLY A 202 -38.60 10.30 18.35
N LYS A 203 -37.43 10.29 18.99
CA LYS A 203 -36.68 11.50 19.36
C LYS A 203 -35.49 11.70 18.41
N ARG A 204 -35.33 12.91 17.85
CA ARG A 204 -34.15 13.27 17.05
C ARG A 204 -32.93 13.41 17.96
N VAL A 205 -31.95 12.54 17.79
CA VAL A 205 -30.71 12.49 18.60
C VAL A 205 -29.53 13.20 17.93
N ALA A 206 -29.49 13.21 16.60
CA ALA A 206 -28.48 13.92 15.83
C ALA A 206 -29.07 14.53 14.55
N LYS A 207 -28.48 15.66 14.15
CA LYS A 207 -28.68 16.27 12.84
C LYS A 207 -27.38 16.92 12.40
N ASP A 208 -26.82 16.43 11.31
CA ASP A 208 -25.69 17.04 10.62
C ASP A 208 -26.17 17.67 9.31
N VAL A 209 -25.69 18.88 9.01
CA VAL A 209 -26.05 19.60 7.79
C VAL A 209 -24.80 20.26 7.23
N MET A 210 -24.48 19.96 5.98
CA MET A 210 -23.43 20.62 5.22
C MET A 210 -24.07 21.36 4.04
N LEU A 211 -23.86 22.67 3.98
CA LEU A 211 -24.26 23.53 2.88
C LEU A 211 -23.04 24.26 2.33
N LEU A 212 -22.73 24.00 1.06
CA LEU A 212 -21.74 24.70 0.27
C LEU A 212 -22.46 25.31 -0.93
N ASP A 213 -22.56 26.64 -0.96
CA ASP A 213 -23.22 27.41 -2.02
C ASP A 213 -22.39 28.68 -2.27
N GLU A 214 -22.49 29.25 -3.47
CA GLU A 214 -21.74 30.45 -3.89
C GLU A 214 -22.38 31.77 -3.38
N GLU A 215 -23.30 31.73 -2.41
CA GLU A 215 -24.12 32.88 -1.97
C GLU A 215 -23.37 34.22 -2.00
N GLN A 216 -23.73 35.06 -2.98
CA GLN A 216 -23.50 36.49 -2.94
C GLN A 216 -24.34 37.03 -1.78
N GLY A 217 -23.70 37.26 -0.63
CA GLY A 217 -24.38 37.67 0.59
C GLY A 217 -25.33 38.84 0.35
N THR A 218 -26.64 38.59 0.50
CA THR A 218 -27.66 39.63 0.65
C THR A 218 -27.63 40.27 2.05
N SER A 219 -26.58 40.04 2.84
CA SER A 219 -26.40 40.63 4.16
C SER A 219 -25.83 42.04 4.03
N SER A 220 -26.62 43.02 4.47
CA SER A 220 -26.30 44.45 4.65
C SER A 220 -25.18 44.75 5.66
N THR A 221 -24.27 43.81 5.91
CA THR A 221 -23.14 43.95 6.85
C THR A 221 -21.80 43.96 6.09
N PRO A 222 -21.17 45.13 5.91
CA PRO A 222 -19.91 45.27 5.19
C PRO A 222 -18.75 45.04 6.16
N ARG A 223 -18.29 43.80 6.36
CA ARG A 223 -17.08 43.57 7.19
C ARG A 223 -16.07 42.55 6.67
N LEU A 224 -16.36 41.76 5.66
CA LEU A 224 -15.39 40.82 5.08
C LEU A 224 -15.38 40.92 3.55
N PRO A 225 -14.20 40.86 2.90
CA PRO A 225 -14.13 40.76 1.46
C PRO A 225 -14.87 39.49 1.01
N PRO A 226 -15.58 39.51 -0.13
CA PRO A 226 -16.24 38.32 -0.65
C PRO A 226 -15.20 37.22 -0.84
N ARG A 227 -15.38 36.10 -0.14
CA ARG A 227 -14.56 34.89 -0.28
C ARG A 227 -15.32 33.90 -1.13
N ASN A 228 -14.68 33.37 -2.17
CA ASN A 228 -15.29 32.34 -2.98
C ASN A 228 -15.36 31.03 -2.18
N MET A 229 -16.16 30.07 -2.63
CA MET A 229 -16.32 28.78 -1.95
C MET A 229 -14.96 28.10 -1.72
N ALA A 230 -14.10 28.08 -2.74
CA ALA A 230 -12.74 27.55 -2.67
C ALA A 230 -11.91 28.17 -1.52
N ASP A 231 -12.02 29.48 -1.29
CA ASP A 231 -11.28 30.19 -0.23
C ASP A 231 -11.78 29.83 1.17
N ARG A 232 -13.06 29.46 1.31
CA ARG A 232 -13.68 29.09 2.59
C ARG A 232 -13.27 27.70 3.06
N VAL A 233 -13.01 26.80 2.12
CA VAL A 233 -12.69 25.38 2.38
C VAL A 233 -11.19 25.08 2.16
N ALA A 234 -10.44 26.04 1.63
CA ALA A 234 -9.00 25.93 1.53
C ALA A 234 -8.37 25.64 2.91
N PRO A 235 -7.35 24.76 2.99
CA PRO A 235 -6.65 24.11 1.87
C PRO A 235 -7.15 22.69 1.55
N TYR A 236 -8.32 22.29 2.06
CA TYR A 236 -8.77 20.89 1.97
C TYR A 236 -9.59 20.65 0.70
N SER A 237 -9.38 19.49 0.07
CA SER A 237 -10.08 19.07 -1.16
C SER A 237 -11.05 17.91 -0.91
N CYS A 238 -11.09 17.35 0.29
CA CYS A 238 -12.04 16.30 0.68
C CYS A 238 -12.58 16.57 2.09
N TYR A 239 -13.90 16.40 2.26
CA TYR A 239 -14.59 16.50 3.53
C TYR A 239 -15.44 15.26 3.76
N ALA A 240 -15.33 14.67 4.94
CA ALA A 240 -16.07 13.49 5.34
C ALA A 240 -16.72 13.70 6.71
N MET A 241 -17.89 13.10 6.87
CA MET A 241 -18.61 12.97 8.12
C MET A 241 -18.87 11.49 8.35
N VAL A 242 -18.49 11.00 9.53
CA VAL A 242 -18.80 9.66 10.00
C VAL A 242 -19.73 9.78 11.19
N MET A 243 -20.84 9.07 11.16
CA MET A 243 -21.75 8.95 12.28
C MET A 243 -21.77 7.51 12.77
N LEU A 244 -21.46 7.33 14.05
CA LEU A 244 -21.48 6.04 14.73
C LEU A 244 -22.55 6.07 15.81
N TYR A 245 -23.40 5.06 15.88
CA TYR A 245 -24.41 4.93 16.93
C TYR A 245 -24.69 3.46 17.25
N GLY A 246 -24.91 3.16 18.52
CA GLY A 246 -25.41 1.86 18.99
C GLY A 246 -24.32 0.90 19.51
N PRO A 247 -24.74 -0.26 20.03
CA PRO A 247 -23.86 -1.15 20.79
C PRO A 247 -22.72 -1.77 19.97
N LEU A 248 -22.92 -2.08 18.69
CA LEU A 248 -21.89 -2.74 17.86
C LEU A 248 -20.65 -1.88 17.66
N VAL A 249 -20.79 -0.55 17.73
CA VAL A 249 -19.71 0.41 17.43
C VAL A 249 -19.18 1.11 18.68
N GLN A 250 -19.67 0.72 19.86
CA GLN A 250 -19.32 1.40 21.11
C GLN A 250 -17.82 1.25 21.45
N SER A 251 -17.21 0.10 21.13
CA SER A 251 -15.77 -0.12 21.30
C SER A 251 -14.97 0.85 20.42
N THR A 252 -15.34 0.96 19.15
CA THR A 252 -14.73 1.90 18.19
C THR A 252 -14.90 3.35 18.64
N ILE A 253 -16.08 3.74 19.14
CA ILE A 253 -16.32 5.09 19.67
C ILE A 253 -15.36 5.39 20.84
N ARG A 254 -15.26 4.51 21.84
CA ARG A 254 -14.37 4.69 22.99
C ARG A 254 -12.90 4.81 22.58
N GLN A 255 -12.49 4.03 21.59
CA GLN A 255 -11.12 4.09 21.05
C GLN A 255 -10.86 5.45 20.39
N ILE A 256 -11.79 5.94 19.58
CA ILE A 256 -11.69 7.24 18.92
C ILE A 256 -11.71 8.38 19.94
N GLU A 257 -12.54 8.29 20.98
CA GLU A 257 -12.53 9.22 22.12
C GLU A 257 -11.16 9.26 22.79
N THR A 258 -10.59 8.08 23.09
CA THR A 258 -9.25 7.99 23.69
C THR A 258 -8.17 8.59 22.79
N GLN A 259 -8.23 8.34 21.48
CA GLN A 259 -7.31 8.96 20.51
C GLN A 259 -7.49 10.47 20.43
N TYR A 260 -8.74 10.95 20.50
CA TYR A 260 -9.06 12.37 20.48
C TYR A 260 -8.52 13.09 21.71
N ASP A 261 -8.66 12.49 22.89
CA ASP A 261 -8.18 13.04 24.16
C ASP A 261 -6.65 13.15 24.23
N GLN A 262 -5.92 12.37 23.43
CA GLN A 262 -4.46 12.46 23.30
C GLN A 262 -4.01 13.63 22.41
N ILE A 263 -4.92 14.26 21.65
CA ILE A 263 -4.57 15.35 20.73
C ILE A 263 -4.20 16.61 21.52
N SER A 264 -2.92 16.96 21.48
CA SER A 264 -2.42 18.23 21.98
C SER A 264 -2.41 19.28 20.86
N VAL A 265 -3.16 20.38 21.06
CA VAL A 265 -3.26 21.47 20.06
C VAL A 265 -2.06 22.42 20.19
N PHE A 266 -1.12 22.34 19.24
CA PHE A 266 -0.01 23.29 19.12
C PHE A 266 -0.25 24.30 18.00
N LYS A 267 0.27 25.53 18.15
CA LYS A 267 0.29 26.51 17.05
C LYS A 267 1.19 26.00 15.92
N THR A 268 0.60 25.64 14.79
CA THR A 268 1.32 25.25 13.58
C THR A 268 1.40 26.42 12.59
N ARG A 269 2.54 26.56 11.91
CA ARG A 269 2.75 27.59 10.88
C ARG A 269 2.10 27.25 9.53
N THR A 270 1.80 25.96 9.31
CA THR A 270 1.21 25.44 8.07
C THR A 270 -0.01 24.58 8.40
N PRO A 271 -1.10 24.63 7.60
CA PRO A 271 -2.23 23.74 7.78
C PRO A 271 -1.82 22.27 7.69
N ALA A 272 -2.34 21.44 8.60
CA ALA A 272 -2.10 20.00 8.60
C ALA A 272 -2.61 19.35 7.31
N GLU A 273 -2.09 18.18 6.96
CA GLU A 273 -2.55 17.42 5.78
C GLU A 273 -4.00 16.97 5.91
N MET A 274 -4.41 16.65 7.14
CA MET A 274 -5.77 16.31 7.49
C MET A 274 -6.05 16.80 8.90
N VAL A 275 -7.27 17.27 9.11
CA VAL A 275 -7.81 17.64 10.42
C VAL A 275 -9.08 16.86 10.65
N TRP A 276 -9.33 16.52 11.90
CA TRP A 276 -10.57 15.88 12.28
C TRP A 276 -11.06 16.39 13.63
N SER A 277 -12.34 16.24 13.87
CA SER A 277 -12.99 16.57 15.13
C SER A 277 -13.97 15.49 15.52
N LEU A 278 -14.14 15.33 16.83
CA LEU A 278 -15.09 14.42 17.43
C LEU A 278 -16.17 15.23 18.15
N SER A 279 -17.42 14.82 17.98
CA SER A 279 -18.58 15.40 18.68
C SER A 279 -19.41 14.25 19.24
N PRO A 280 -19.28 13.94 20.54
CA PRO A 280 -20.09 12.90 21.17
C PRO A 280 -21.57 13.30 21.12
N MET A 281 -22.45 12.32 20.90
CA MET A 281 -23.89 12.55 20.84
C MET A 281 -24.47 12.63 22.26
N THR A 282 -25.55 13.40 22.42
CA THR A 282 -26.18 13.71 23.73
C THR A 282 -26.68 12.49 24.51
N SER A 283 -26.76 11.31 23.90
CA SER A 283 -27.15 10.06 24.55
C SER A 283 -25.96 9.18 25.00
N GLY A 284 -24.70 9.56 24.74
CA GLY A 284 -23.50 8.76 25.07
C GLY A 284 -23.35 7.44 24.29
N GLN A 285 -24.32 7.11 23.43
CA GLN A 285 -24.37 5.90 22.61
C GLN A 285 -23.94 6.13 21.16
N GLY A 286 -23.38 7.30 20.85
CA GLY A 286 -22.99 7.65 19.49
C GLY A 286 -22.03 8.83 19.44
N ALA A 287 -21.39 9.00 18.30
CA ALA A 287 -20.47 10.10 18.02
C ALA A 287 -20.53 10.51 16.55
N ILE A 288 -20.33 11.80 16.30
CA ILE A 288 -20.15 12.36 14.97
C ILE A 288 -18.70 12.78 14.83
N ILE A 289 -18.05 12.29 13.79
CA ILE A 289 -16.68 12.61 13.45
C ILE A 289 -16.69 13.39 12.14
N ARG A 290 -15.98 14.51 12.09
CA ARG A 290 -15.79 15.27 10.85
C ARG A 290 -14.33 15.29 10.50
N VAL A 291 -14.01 15.04 9.23
CA VAL A 291 -12.64 14.94 8.71
C VAL A 291 -12.52 15.84 7.49
N ALA A 292 -11.43 16.59 7.39
CA ALA A 292 -11.09 17.36 6.20
C ALA A 292 -9.64 17.08 5.83
N GLY A 293 -9.38 16.72 4.56
CA GLY A 293 -8.05 16.37 4.07
C GLY A 293 -7.69 17.10 2.78
N LYS A 294 -6.40 17.38 2.60
CA LYS A 294 -5.89 17.97 1.35
C LYS A 294 -6.00 17.00 0.19
N GLU A 295 -5.88 15.70 0.48
CA GLU A 295 -6.02 14.61 -0.47
C GLU A 295 -7.12 13.64 -0.02
N THR A 296 -7.93 13.18 -0.98
CA THR A 296 -9.01 12.21 -0.71
C THR A 296 -8.46 10.89 -0.17
N GLU A 297 -7.28 10.48 -0.66
CA GLU A 297 -6.63 9.23 -0.26
C GLU A 297 -6.19 9.25 1.21
N THR A 298 -5.77 10.41 1.73
CA THR A 298 -5.44 10.57 3.16
C THR A 298 -6.67 10.36 4.04
N VAL A 299 -7.82 10.91 3.63
CA VAL A 299 -9.10 10.72 4.35
C VAL A 299 -9.55 9.26 4.27
N LYS A 300 -9.47 8.64 3.08
CA LYS A 300 -9.82 7.24 2.87
C LYS A 300 -8.96 6.29 3.72
N ASN A 301 -7.65 6.48 3.72
CA ASN A 301 -6.74 5.67 4.54
C ASN A 301 -6.99 5.84 6.03
N TRP A 302 -7.26 7.07 6.47
CA TRP A 302 -7.62 7.32 7.86
C TRP A 302 -8.96 6.67 8.24
N LEU A 303 -9.99 6.77 7.40
CA LEU A 303 -11.26 6.06 7.61
C LEU A 303 -11.05 4.55 7.65
N GLY A 304 -10.24 4.04 6.72
CA GLY A 304 -9.85 2.64 6.65
C GLY A 304 -9.21 2.17 7.94
N GLN A 305 -8.22 2.90 8.45
CA GLN A 305 -7.59 2.61 9.73
C GLN A 305 -8.59 2.76 10.86
N THR A 306 -9.17 3.93 11.08
CA THR A 306 -10.06 4.20 12.22
C THR A 306 -11.28 3.26 12.29
N LEU A 307 -11.85 2.84 11.15
CA LEU A 307 -13.02 1.95 11.11
C LEU A 307 -12.65 0.45 11.01
N LEU A 308 -11.52 0.07 10.39
CA LEU A 308 -11.12 -1.35 10.24
C LEU A 308 -10.02 -1.82 11.20
N TYR A 309 -9.23 -0.94 11.85
CA TYR A 309 -8.17 -1.36 12.80
C TYR A 309 -8.70 -2.06 14.06
N SER A 310 -10.02 -2.13 14.23
CA SER A 310 -10.64 -3.02 15.23
C SER A 310 -10.57 -4.51 14.84
N LEU A 311 -10.00 -4.87 13.67
CA LEU A 311 -9.87 -6.25 13.16
C LEU A 311 -8.42 -6.74 12.93
N THR A 312 -7.39 -5.96 13.26
CA THR A 312 -5.96 -6.38 13.20
C THR A 312 -5.43 -6.95 14.53
N THR A 313 -6.31 -7.49 15.36
CA THR A 313 -5.99 -8.03 16.70
C THR A 313 -5.54 -9.49 16.69
N ASP A 314 -5.06 -10.02 15.55
CA ASP A 314 -4.56 -11.40 15.48
C ASP A 314 -3.04 -11.49 15.75
N ILE A 315 -2.31 -10.38 15.63
CA ILE A 315 -0.90 -10.32 16.01
C ILE A 315 -0.64 -8.96 16.65
N ASP A 316 -0.49 -8.97 17.97
CA ASP A 316 -0.34 -7.82 18.88
C ASP A 316 0.98 -7.05 18.64
N ILE A 317 1.20 -6.55 17.43
CA ILE A 317 2.44 -5.91 16.97
C ILE A 317 2.21 -4.43 16.73
N ILE A 318 2.98 -3.60 17.42
CA ILE A 318 3.02 -2.14 17.24
C ILE A 318 3.77 -1.83 15.93
N ASP A 319 3.39 -0.80 15.16
CA ASP A 319 4.07 -0.40 13.90
C ASP A 319 5.61 -0.36 14.01
N SER A 320 6.15 0.04 15.17
CA SER A 320 7.60 0.04 15.44
C SER A 320 8.23 -1.35 15.50
N GLN A 321 7.52 -2.34 16.03
CA GLN A 321 7.96 -3.73 16.12
C GLN A 321 8.00 -4.40 14.75
N TYR A 322 7.03 -4.09 13.87
CA TYR A 322 7.06 -4.57 12.48
C TYR A 322 8.29 -4.06 11.72
N LEU A 323 8.61 -2.77 11.86
CA LEU A 323 9.81 -2.18 11.23
C LEU A 323 11.11 -2.77 11.79
N ILE A 324 11.17 -3.04 13.10
CA ILE A 324 12.32 -3.74 13.72
C ILE A 324 12.46 -5.14 13.12
N ALA A 325 11.37 -5.89 12.99
CA ALA A 325 11.41 -7.24 12.42
C ALA A 325 11.91 -7.26 10.96
N LEU A 326 11.54 -6.24 10.16
CA LEU A 326 12.05 -6.08 8.81
C LEU A 326 13.56 -5.75 8.80
N THR A 327 14.00 -4.93 9.75
CA THR A 327 15.40 -4.45 9.83
C THR A 327 16.36 -5.54 10.30
N VAL A 328 15.93 -6.35 11.27
CA VAL A 328 16.78 -7.38 11.92
C VAL A 328 17.29 -8.43 10.93
N PHE A 329 16.59 -8.66 9.81
CA PHE A 329 17.05 -9.55 8.72
C PHE A 329 18.42 -9.14 8.14
N PHE A 330 18.69 -7.84 7.98
CA PHE A 330 19.85 -7.35 7.23
C PHE A 330 21.18 -7.50 7.99
N PHE A 331 21.17 -7.50 9.32
CA PHE A 331 22.39 -7.64 10.13
C PHE A 331 23.06 -9.01 10.00
N PRO A 332 22.38 -10.15 10.25
CA PRO A 332 22.97 -11.46 10.02
C PRO A 332 23.29 -11.69 8.54
N TYR A 333 22.46 -11.15 7.63
CA TYR A 333 22.73 -11.23 6.19
C TYR A 333 24.11 -10.64 5.84
N ALA A 334 24.35 -9.37 6.22
CA ALA A 334 25.59 -8.67 5.88
C ALA A 334 26.83 -9.28 6.58
N LEU A 335 26.66 -9.80 7.81
CA LEU A 335 27.77 -10.39 8.57
C LEU A 335 28.19 -11.76 8.03
N VAL A 336 27.23 -12.58 7.59
CA VAL A 336 27.46 -13.96 7.19
C VAL A 336 27.85 -14.07 5.72
N GLU A 337 27.47 -13.09 4.90
CA GLU A 337 27.74 -13.06 3.46
C GLU A 337 29.23 -13.30 3.10
N PRO A 338 30.21 -12.57 3.67
CA PRO A 338 31.64 -12.85 3.42
C PRO A 338 32.07 -14.24 3.90
N ALA A 339 31.57 -14.69 5.04
CA ALA A 339 31.90 -16.00 5.61
C ALA A 339 31.35 -17.14 4.74
N SER A 340 30.12 -17.01 4.24
CA SER A 340 29.47 -17.99 3.38
C SER A 340 30.21 -18.19 2.05
N ASN A 341 30.76 -17.13 1.47
CA ASN A 341 31.60 -17.23 0.27
C ASN A 341 32.88 -18.03 0.52
N VAL A 342 33.48 -17.94 1.72
CA VAL A 342 34.62 -18.77 2.10
C VAL A 342 34.21 -20.24 2.22
N PHE A 343 33.03 -20.53 2.77
CA PHE A 343 32.48 -21.88 2.85
C PHE A 343 32.18 -22.49 1.47
N LEU A 344 31.67 -21.69 0.53
CA LEU A 344 31.41 -22.12 -0.85
C LEU A 344 32.70 -22.64 -1.54
N ARG A 345 33.85 -22.03 -1.25
CA ARG A 345 35.15 -22.51 -1.75
C ARG A 345 35.60 -23.82 -1.09
N LYS A 346 35.23 -24.07 0.16
CA LYS A 346 35.61 -25.29 0.90
C LYS A 346 34.69 -26.48 0.62
N LEU A 347 33.39 -26.26 0.49
CA LEU A 347 32.36 -27.31 0.51
C LEU A 347 31.79 -27.65 -0.88
N ARG A 348 32.34 -27.06 -1.95
CA ARG A 348 31.86 -27.14 -3.34
C ARG A 348 30.46 -26.51 -3.55
N PRO A 349 30.16 -25.92 -4.72
CA PRO A 349 28.91 -25.21 -4.96
C PRO A 349 27.66 -26.09 -4.88
N SER A 350 27.72 -27.32 -5.40
CA SER A 350 26.59 -28.26 -5.43
C SER A 350 26.04 -28.60 -4.04
N VAL A 351 26.91 -28.74 -3.05
CA VAL A 351 26.55 -29.05 -1.66
C VAL A 351 26.14 -27.77 -0.93
N TRP A 352 26.96 -26.73 -0.98
CA TRP A 352 26.73 -25.53 -0.17
C TRP A 352 25.49 -24.75 -0.61
N LEU A 353 25.30 -24.50 -1.92
CA LEU A 353 24.12 -23.78 -2.40
C LEU A 353 22.84 -24.57 -2.14
N SER A 354 22.87 -25.89 -2.29
CA SER A 354 21.70 -26.75 -2.00
C SER A 354 21.34 -26.75 -0.51
N ILE A 355 22.32 -26.75 0.39
CA ILE A 355 22.08 -26.61 1.83
C ILE A 355 21.42 -25.26 2.15
N LEU A 356 21.90 -24.17 1.54
CA LEU A 356 21.30 -22.84 1.77
C LEU A 356 19.86 -22.76 1.26
N ILE A 357 19.57 -23.28 0.07
CA ILE A 357 18.20 -23.31 -0.49
C ILE A 357 17.28 -24.17 0.38
N PHE A 358 17.77 -25.31 0.88
CA PHE A 358 17.02 -26.18 1.79
C PHE A 358 16.69 -25.47 3.11
N LEU A 359 17.69 -24.88 3.77
CA LEU A 359 17.52 -24.17 5.04
C LEU A 359 16.63 -22.92 4.88
N TRP A 360 16.75 -22.21 3.76
CA TRP A 360 15.85 -21.11 3.41
C TRP A 360 14.40 -21.60 3.30
N GLY A 361 14.16 -22.72 2.61
CA GLY A 361 12.82 -23.31 2.47
C GLY A 361 12.22 -23.73 3.82
N VAL A 362 13.02 -24.34 4.69
CA VAL A 362 12.60 -24.72 6.07
C VAL A 362 12.19 -23.49 6.87
N VAL A 363 13.00 -22.43 6.85
CA VAL A 363 12.71 -21.17 7.58
C VAL A 363 11.47 -20.47 7.00
N MET A 364 11.26 -20.54 5.69
CA MET A 364 10.03 -20.04 5.05
C MET A 364 8.79 -20.83 5.48
N THR A 365 8.85 -22.16 5.56
CA THR A 365 7.73 -22.95 6.09
C THR A 365 7.45 -22.62 7.56
N LEU A 366 8.49 -22.36 8.36
CA LEU A 366 8.35 -21.93 9.75
C LEU A 366 7.69 -20.55 9.88
N HIS A 367 7.90 -19.60 8.95
CA HIS A 367 7.23 -18.29 8.95
C HIS A 367 5.70 -18.40 9.03
N GLY A 368 5.10 -19.37 8.33
CA GLY A 368 3.65 -19.58 8.34
C GLY A 368 3.09 -20.25 9.60
N VAL A 369 3.92 -20.62 10.57
CA VAL A 369 3.49 -21.31 11.81
C VAL A 369 3.67 -20.42 13.05
N ILE A 370 4.24 -19.23 12.89
CA ILE A 370 4.53 -18.33 14.01
C ILE A 370 3.30 -17.51 14.39
N HIS A 371 3.11 -17.34 15.70
CA HIS A 371 2.02 -16.55 16.29
C HIS A 371 2.51 -15.49 17.28
N ASN A 372 3.82 -15.29 17.45
CA ASN A 372 4.39 -14.35 18.41
C ASN A 372 5.50 -13.47 17.81
N TYR A 373 5.71 -12.29 18.41
CA TYR A 373 6.75 -11.36 17.96
C TYR A 373 8.16 -11.94 18.09
N GLY A 374 8.46 -12.67 19.17
CA GLY A 374 9.75 -13.31 19.36
C GLY A 374 10.06 -14.37 18.28
N GLY A 375 9.06 -15.13 17.85
CA GLY A 375 9.18 -16.06 16.73
C GLY A 375 9.42 -15.34 15.41
N LEU A 376 8.73 -14.22 15.17
CA LEU A 376 8.92 -13.41 13.96
C LEU A 376 10.36 -12.90 13.87
N ILE A 377 10.91 -12.37 14.97
CA ILE A 377 12.33 -11.95 15.02
C ILE A 377 13.27 -13.13 14.78
N THR A 378 13.02 -14.26 15.44
CA THR A 378 13.88 -15.46 15.32
C THR A 378 13.96 -15.94 13.87
N VAL A 379 12.82 -16.07 13.21
CA VAL A 379 12.77 -16.58 11.84
C VAL A 379 13.28 -15.54 10.84
N ARG A 380 13.17 -14.24 11.11
CA ARG A 380 13.85 -13.18 10.34
C ARG A 380 15.37 -13.23 10.45
N VAL A 381 15.91 -13.48 11.64
CA VAL A 381 17.36 -13.65 11.85
C VAL A 381 17.86 -14.88 11.09
N LEU A 382 17.17 -16.02 11.25
CA LEU A 382 17.53 -17.27 10.57
C LEU A 382 17.44 -17.15 9.05
N LEU A 383 16.43 -16.43 8.54
CA LEU A 383 16.30 -16.18 7.11
C LEU A 383 17.50 -15.37 6.60
N GLY A 384 17.88 -14.30 7.31
CA GLY A 384 19.08 -13.52 6.96
C GLY A 384 20.36 -14.36 7.00
N LEU A 385 20.51 -15.26 7.97
CA LEU A 385 21.65 -16.17 8.10
C LEU A 385 21.79 -17.12 6.91
N PHE A 386 20.69 -17.74 6.45
CA PHE A 386 20.73 -18.73 5.37
C PHE A 386 20.65 -18.13 3.98
N GLU A 387 20.04 -16.95 3.83
CA GLU A 387 19.94 -16.26 2.55
C GLU A 387 21.24 -15.55 2.15
N ALA A 388 22.04 -15.11 3.14
CA ALA A 388 23.29 -14.35 2.96
C ALA A 388 24.25 -14.92 1.91
N GLY A 389 24.32 -16.26 1.83
CA GLY A 389 25.27 -16.95 0.97
C GLY A 389 24.83 -17.19 -0.46
N MET A 390 23.52 -17.10 -0.71
CA MET A 390 22.95 -17.60 -1.95
C MET A 390 23.28 -16.67 -3.11
N TYR A 391 22.98 -15.38 -2.97
CA TYR A 391 23.24 -14.39 -4.01
C TYR A 391 24.73 -14.26 -4.38
N PRO A 392 25.64 -13.93 -3.44
CA PRO A 392 27.07 -13.82 -3.77
C PRO A 392 27.66 -15.16 -4.21
N GLY A 393 27.14 -16.27 -3.70
CA GLY A 393 27.57 -17.61 -4.09
C GLY A 393 27.18 -17.98 -5.52
N ILE A 394 25.96 -17.64 -5.97
CA ILE A 394 25.53 -17.80 -7.36
C ILE A 394 26.37 -16.93 -8.28
N VAL A 395 26.66 -15.69 -7.87
CA VAL A 395 27.46 -14.80 -8.70
C VAL A 395 28.90 -15.29 -8.81
N PHE A 396 29.50 -15.78 -7.73
CA PHE A 396 30.81 -16.45 -7.74
C PHE A 396 30.80 -17.77 -8.55
N TYR A 397 29.68 -18.49 -8.54
CA TYR A 397 29.50 -19.70 -9.32
C TYR A 397 29.44 -19.41 -10.82
N ILE A 398 28.59 -18.49 -11.27
CA ILE A 398 28.54 -18.00 -12.68
C ILE A 398 29.90 -17.46 -13.10
N SER A 399 30.56 -16.79 -12.17
CA SER A 399 31.93 -16.29 -12.28
C SER A 399 32.94 -17.35 -12.70
N SER A 400 32.77 -18.57 -12.18
CA SER A 400 33.69 -19.67 -12.45
C SER A 400 33.44 -20.31 -13.82
N TRP A 401 32.22 -20.18 -14.38
CA TRP A 401 31.78 -20.92 -15.55
C TRP A 401 31.73 -20.11 -16.86
N TYR A 402 31.71 -18.77 -16.81
CA TYR A 402 31.47 -17.92 -17.98
C TYR A 402 32.56 -16.87 -18.22
N LYS A 403 32.74 -16.47 -19.49
CA LYS A 403 33.74 -15.48 -19.95
C LYS A 403 33.37 -14.04 -19.57
N ARG A 404 34.35 -13.13 -19.66
CA ARG A 404 34.30 -11.69 -19.27
C ARG A 404 33.12 -10.98 -19.85
N THR A 405 33.02 -11.18 -21.15
CA THR A 405 32.07 -10.58 -22.06
C THR A 405 30.67 -11.17 -21.95
N GLU A 406 30.53 -12.38 -21.40
CA GLU A 406 29.25 -13.10 -21.32
C GLU A 406 28.62 -13.03 -19.92
N MET A 407 29.42 -12.80 -18.88
CA MET A 407 28.95 -12.79 -17.50
C MET A 407 27.88 -11.74 -17.26
N GLY A 408 28.08 -10.50 -17.74
CA GLY A 408 27.12 -9.41 -17.52
C GLY A 408 25.72 -9.79 -17.98
N THR A 409 25.61 -10.41 -19.16
CA THR A 409 24.34 -10.90 -19.69
C THR A 409 23.78 -12.07 -18.86
N ARG A 410 24.60 -13.01 -18.40
CA ARG A 410 24.13 -14.14 -17.57
C ARG A 410 23.65 -13.70 -16.19
N VAL A 411 24.36 -12.76 -15.56
CA VAL A 411 23.96 -12.14 -14.29
C VAL A 411 22.69 -11.31 -14.49
N ALA A 412 22.58 -10.57 -15.60
CA ALA A 412 21.36 -9.83 -15.93
C ALA A 412 20.14 -10.76 -16.14
N VAL A 413 20.34 -11.91 -16.82
CA VAL A 413 19.29 -12.95 -16.95
C VAL A 413 18.89 -13.52 -15.59
N PHE A 414 19.86 -13.80 -14.71
CA PHE A 414 19.58 -14.24 -13.34
C PHE A 414 18.76 -13.18 -12.58
N PHE A 415 19.16 -11.91 -12.62
CA PHE A 415 18.39 -10.82 -12.01
C PHE A 415 17.00 -10.65 -12.60
N SER A 416 16.85 -10.83 -13.92
CA SER A 416 15.55 -10.72 -14.59
C SER A 416 14.57 -11.77 -14.07
N SER A 417 15.05 -12.92 -13.59
CA SER A 417 14.20 -13.94 -12.97
C SER A 417 13.51 -13.45 -11.70
N ALA A 418 14.17 -12.59 -10.90
CA ALA A 418 13.59 -12.00 -9.71
C ALA A 418 12.43 -11.05 -10.05
N THR A 419 12.59 -10.25 -11.11
CA THR A 419 11.51 -9.36 -11.62
C THR A 419 10.32 -10.17 -12.14
N VAL A 420 10.58 -11.25 -12.88
CA VAL A 420 9.52 -12.16 -13.35
C VAL A 420 8.80 -12.81 -12.17
N ALA A 421 9.52 -13.33 -11.18
CA ALA A 421 8.93 -13.88 -9.97
C ALA A 421 8.04 -12.85 -9.24
N GLY A 422 8.52 -11.60 -9.11
CA GLY A 422 7.74 -10.50 -8.54
C GLY A 422 6.47 -10.13 -9.32
N ALA A 423 6.47 -10.28 -10.65
CA ALA A 423 5.29 -10.02 -11.48
C ALA A 423 4.18 -11.07 -11.27
N PHE A 424 4.54 -12.33 -10.97
CA PHE A 424 3.59 -13.43 -10.76
C PHE A 424 3.25 -13.67 -9.28
N SER A 425 4.05 -13.17 -8.33
CA SER A 425 3.86 -13.40 -6.89
C SER A 425 2.51 -12.88 -6.37
N GLY A 426 2.05 -11.72 -6.84
CA GLY A 426 0.74 -11.17 -6.45
C GLY A 426 -0.45 -12.02 -6.90
N LEU A 427 -0.36 -12.64 -8.08
CA LEU A 427 -1.41 -13.51 -8.61
C LEU A 427 -1.45 -14.84 -7.85
N LEU A 428 -0.28 -15.40 -7.52
CA LEU A 428 -0.17 -16.60 -6.70
C LEU A 428 -0.69 -16.34 -5.28
N ALA A 429 -0.32 -15.21 -4.67
CA ALA A 429 -0.81 -14.80 -3.36
C ALA A 429 -2.35 -14.63 -3.35
N ALA A 430 -2.93 -14.04 -4.39
CA ALA A 430 -4.38 -13.90 -4.52
C ALA A 430 -5.09 -15.26 -4.65
N ALA A 431 -4.48 -16.22 -5.36
CA ALA A 431 -5.03 -17.57 -5.46
C ALA A 431 -4.99 -18.31 -4.11
N ILE A 432 -3.85 -18.26 -3.41
CA ILE A 432 -3.63 -18.90 -2.11
C ILE A 432 -4.44 -18.23 -0.99
N ALA A 433 -4.74 -16.93 -1.09
CA ALA A 433 -5.59 -16.23 -0.14
C ALA A 433 -7.00 -16.83 -0.01
N ASN A 434 -7.49 -17.56 -1.03
CA ASN A 434 -8.76 -18.29 -0.94
C ASN A 434 -8.71 -19.53 -0.02
N MET A 435 -7.53 -19.90 0.48
CA MET A 435 -7.33 -20.99 1.46
C MET A 435 -7.49 -20.51 2.91
N ASP A 436 -8.06 -19.31 3.12
CA ASP A 436 -8.33 -18.78 4.45
C ASP A 436 -9.27 -19.72 5.25
N GLY A 437 -8.85 -20.08 6.46
CA GLY A 437 -9.58 -21.02 7.33
C GLY A 437 -9.32 -22.51 7.03
N VAL A 438 -8.62 -22.85 5.94
CA VAL A 438 -8.22 -24.24 5.65
C VAL A 438 -7.19 -24.69 6.71
N GLY A 439 -7.49 -25.78 7.42
CA GLY A 439 -6.62 -26.28 8.49
C GLY A 439 -6.55 -25.37 9.72
N GLY A 440 -7.50 -24.44 9.90
CA GLY A 440 -7.52 -23.50 11.02
C GLY A 440 -6.43 -22.42 10.98
N LYS A 441 -5.85 -22.16 9.79
CA LYS A 441 -4.80 -21.16 9.58
C LYS A 441 -5.28 -20.03 8.67
N PRO A 442 -4.79 -18.80 8.88
CA PRO A 442 -5.13 -17.68 8.02
C PRO A 442 -4.48 -17.83 6.65
N GLY A 443 -5.11 -17.30 5.59
CA GLY A 443 -4.66 -17.46 4.20
C GLY A 443 -3.22 -17.01 3.94
N TRP A 444 -2.72 -15.99 4.66
CA TRP A 444 -1.35 -15.51 4.54
C TRP A 444 -0.30 -16.55 5.00
N ALA A 445 -0.63 -17.38 5.99
CA ALA A 445 0.26 -18.41 6.52
C ALA A 445 0.53 -19.50 5.47
N TRP A 446 -0.48 -19.82 4.66
CA TRP A 446 -0.37 -20.79 3.58
C TRP A 446 0.57 -20.36 2.47
N ILE A 447 0.73 -19.06 2.22
CA ILE A 447 1.70 -18.52 1.25
C ILE A 447 3.10 -18.99 1.64
N PHE A 448 3.51 -18.72 2.87
CA PHE A 448 4.83 -19.10 3.40
C PHE A 448 5.03 -20.62 3.48
N ILE A 449 4.00 -21.36 3.88
CA ILE A 449 4.08 -22.83 3.99
C ILE A 449 4.26 -23.48 2.61
N ILE A 450 3.42 -23.11 1.64
CA ILE A 450 3.43 -23.72 0.30
C ILE A 450 4.71 -23.34 -0.45
N GLU A 451 5.09 -22.06 -0.44
CA GLU A 451 6.33 -21.61 -1.07
C GLU A 451 7.56 -22.25 -0.43
N GLY A 452 7.61 -22.31 0.91
CA GLY A 452 8.70 -22.97 1.63
C GLY A 452 8.82 -24.47 1.30
N LEU A 453 7.69 -25.19 1.25
CA LEU A 453 7.67 -26.62 0.89
C LEU A 453 8.11 -26.85 -0.56
N ALA A 454 7.63 -26.03 -1.49
CA ALA A 454 8.04 -26.09 -2.89
C ALA A 454 9.55 -25.87 -3.02
N THR A 455 10.12 -24.93 -2.25
CA THR A 455 11.56 -24.68 -2.26
C THR A 455 12.36 -25.81 -1.61
N ILE A 456 11.86 -26.46 -0.57
CA ILE A 456 12.49 -27.66 0.01
C ILE A 456 12.58 -28.79 -1.04
N VAL A 457 11.50 -29.01 -1.79
CA VAL A 457 11.48 -30.00 -2.88
C VAL A 457 12.48 -29.61 -3.96
N ALA A 458 12.51 -28.34 -4.38
CA ALA A 458 13.47 -27.84 -5.35
C ALA A 458 14.93 -27.98 -4.87
N ALA A 459 15.19 -27.78 -3.58
CA ALA A 459 16.52 -27.97 -2.98
C ALA A 459 16.98 -29.43 -3.04
N GLY A 460 16.06 -30.39 -2.94
CA GLY A 460 16.38 -31.81 -3.13
C GLY A 460 16.93 -32.12 -4.53
N PHE A 461 16.42 -31.43 -5.54
CA PHE A 461 16.90 -31.58 -6.93
C PHE A 461 18.12 -30.72 -7.24
N SER A 462 18.34 -29.61 -6.52
CA SER A 462 19.45 -28.69 -6.81
C SER A 462 20.83 -29.33 -6.67
N TYR A 463 20.97 -30.33 -5.79
CA TYR A 463 22.22 -31.08 -5.62
C TYR A 463 22.67 -31.79 -6.91
N TRP A 464 21.74 -32.25 -7.74
CA TRP A 464 22.05 -32.91 -9.01
C TRP A 464 22.14 -31.95 -10.19
N ILE A 465 21.45 -30.82 -10.11
CA ILE A 465 21.40 -29.82 -11.18
C ILE A 465 22.65 -28.92 -11.16
N ILE A 466 23.11 -28.53 -9.97
CA ILE A 466 24.27 -27.66 -9.81
C ILE A 466 25.54 -28.49 -10.00
N GLN A 467 26.28 -28.18 -11.07
CA GLN A 467 27.60 -28.76 -11.32
C GLN A 467 28.67 -28.07 -10.44
N ASP A 468 29.79 -28.74 -10.18
CA ASP A 468 30.87 -28.17 -9.34
C ASP A 468 31.76 -27.19 -10.14
N PHE A 469 33.02 -26.96 -9.73
CA PHE A 469 33.91 -26.04 -10.44
C PHE A 469 34.37 -26.61 -11.80
N PRO A 470 34.75 -25.76 -12.77
CA PRO A 470 35.25 -26.18 -14.08
C PRO A 470 36.48 -27.10 -14.01
N ASP A 471 37.30 -26.98 -12.95
CA ASP A 471 38.48 -27.82 -12.71
C ASP A 471 38.12 -29.30 -12.45
N THR A 472 36.89 -29.55 -12.02
CA THR A 472 36.32 -30.89 -11.78
C THR A 472 35.39 -31.36 -12.91
N ALA A 473 35.19 -30.54 -13.93
CA ALA A 473 34.27 -30.84 -15.03
C ALA A 473 34.92 -31.78 -16.06
N LYS A 474 34.38 -33.00 -16.19
CA LYS A 474 34.92 -34.07 -17.06
C LYS A 474 34.83 -33.79 -18.57
N PHE A 475 34.26 -32.65 -18.99
CA PHE A 475 33.93 -32.38 -20.40
C PHE A 475 34.72 -31.22 -21.03
N LEU A 476 35.66 -30.58 -20.30
CA LEU A 476 36.43 -29.41 -20.77
C LEU A 476 37.92 -29.72 -20.95
N THR A 477 38.54 -29.19 -22.02
CA THR A 477 39.97 -29.32 -22.31
C THR A 477 40.85 -28.29 -21.57
N GLU A 478 42.13 -28.62 -21.37
CA GLU A 478 43.10 -27.86 -20.53
C GLU A 478 43.26 -26.39 -20.97
N GLU A 479 43.14 -26.10 -22.28
CA GLU A 479 43.30 -24.76 -22.87
C GLU A 479 42.07 -23.85 -22.66
N GLU A 480 40.88 -24.42 -22.46
CA GLU A 480 39.62 -23.67 -22.28
C GLU A 480 39.49 -23.07 -20.87
N ARG A 481 40.26 -23.58 -19.90
CA ARG A 481 40.23 -23.18 -18.48
C ARG A 481 40.86 -21.81 -18.20
N ILE A 482 41.71 -21.29 -19.09
CA ILE A 482 42.52 -20.08 -18.84
C ILE A 482 41.78 -18.77 -19.20
N LEU A 483 40.75 -18.83 -20.06
CA LEU A 483 40.13 -17.67 -20.70
C LEU A 483 38.94 -17.04 -19.93
N LEU A 484 38.65 -17.50 -18.71
CA LEU A 484 37.47 -17.12 -17.93
C LEU A 484 37.82 -16.09 -16.83
N ARG A 485 37.68 -14.80 -17.11
CA ARG A 485 37.49 -13.75 -16.07
C ARG A 485 36.41 -12.80 -16.53
N LEU A 486 35.84 -11.95 -15.67
CA LEU A 486 34.43 -11.48 -15.64
C LEU A 486 34.22 -9.93 -15.66
N GLU A 487 32.98 -9.43 -15.97
CA GLU A 487 32.32 -8.06 -15.86
C GLU A 487 30.80 -8.20 -15.58
N VAL A 488 30.18 -7.68 -14.49
CA VAL A 488 30.04 -6.29 -13.94
C VAL A 488 30.47 -6.14 -12.46
N LEU A 489 30.61 -7.24 -11.72
CA LEU A 489 31.47 -7.29 -10.53
C LEU A 489 32.96 -7.27 -10.88
N ALA A 490 33.27 -7.24 -12.18
CA ALA A 490 34.60 -7.02 -12.70
C ALA A 490 35.31 -5.83 -12.15
N TRP A 491 34.66 -4.68 -11.95
CA TRP A 491 35.50 -3.52 -11.69
C TRP A 491 36.18 -3.70 -10.33
N VAL A 492 35.44 -4.24 -9.36
CA VAL A 492 35.99 -4.70 -8.08
C VAL A 492 36.86 -5.95 -8.25
N ALA A 493 36.44 -6.95 -9.03
CA ALA A 493 37.17 -8.22 -9.19
C ALA A 493 38.44 -8.13 -10.06
N SER A 494 38.47 -7.25 -11.05
CA SER A 494 39.56 -7.00 -12.00
C SER A 494 40.57 -6.02 -11.44
N ASN A 495 40.22 -5.25 -10.40
CA ASN A 495 41.13 -4.42 -9.63
C ASN A 495 41.66 -5.12 -8.37
N VAL A 496 41.39 -6.42 -8.20
CA VAL A 496 41.91 -7.24 -7.09
C VAL A 496 42.45 -8.56 -7.65
N GLU A 497 43.74 -8.83 -7.45
CA GLU A 497 44.37 -10.10 -7.82
C GLU A 497 44.36 -11.10 -6.65
N GLY A 498 44.31 -12.40 -6.97
CA GLY A 498 44.16 -13.49 -6.01
C GLY A 498 42.71 -13.93 -5.79
N SER A 499 42.45 -15.23 -5.97
CA SER A 499 41.10 -15.82 -5.88
C SER A 499 40.45 -15.64 -4.49
N TYR A 500 41.24 -15.76 -3.42
CA TYR A 500 40.74 -15.57 -2.03
C TYR A 500 40.40 -14.12 -1.72
N LYS A 501 41.36 -13.20 -1.97
CA LYS A 501 41.19 -11.75 -1.74
C LYS A 501 39.97 -11.24 -2.51
N ARG A 502 39.84 -11.64 -3.78
CA ARG A 502 38.70 -11.31 -4.64
C ARG A 502 37.35 -11.81 -4.10
N SER A 503 37.25 -13.06 -3.66
CA SER A 503 36.01 -13.63 -3.09
C SER A 503 35.54 -12.86 -1.85
N VAL A 504 36.48 -12.48 -0.97
CA VAL A 504 36.20 -11.68 0.23
C VAL A 504 35.78 -10.26 -0.15
N THR A 505 36.50 -9.60 -1.07
CA THR A 505 36.15 -8.24 -1.52
C THR A 505 34.77 -8.19 -2.17
N LEU A 506 34.40 -9.21 -2.95
CA LEU A 506 33.07 -9.31 -3.56
C LEU A 506 31.98 -9.50 -2.49
N GLY A 507 32.20 -10.37 -1.51
CA GLY A 507 31.27 -10.55 -0.39
C GLY A 507 31.10 -9.27 0.43
N MET A 508 32.19 -8.54 0.69
CA MET A 508 32.12 -7.26 1.40
C MET A 508 31.34 -6.19 0.62
N ALA A 509 31.62 -6.03 -0.68
CA ALA A 509 30.96 -5.02 -1.52
C ALA A 509 29.44 -5.25 -1.58
N ILE A 510 29.01 -6.50 -1.71
CA ILE A 510 27.59 -6.85 -1.75
C ILE A 510 26.96 -6.75 -0.35
N GLY A 511 27.65 -7.19 0.70
CA GLY A 511 27.18 -7.08 2.09
C GLY A 511 26.94 -5.65 2.55
N PHE A 512 27.84 -4.72 2.22
CA PHE A 512 27.61 -3.30 2.47
C PHE A 512 26.49 -2.74 1.58
N GLY A 513 26.33 -3.22 0.35
CA GLY A 513 25.21 -2.87 -0.52
C GLY A 513 23.85 -3.28 0.08
N ASN A 514 23.78 -4.44 0.73
CA ASN A 514 22.55 -4.96 1.33
C ASN A 514 22.18 -4.27 2.65
N LEU A 515 23.14 -3.69 3.39
CA LEU A 515 22.86 -2.83 4.56
C LEU A 515 22.04 -1.58 4.19
N ASN A 516 22.00 -1.20 2.91
CA ASN A 516 21.08 -0.18 2.42
C ASN A 516 19.61 -0.54 2.71
N GLY A 517 19.24 -1.83 2.71
CA GLY A 517 17.88 -2.27 3.03
C GLY A 517 17.46 -1.94 4.48
N ALA A 518 18.38 -2.07 5.44
CA ALA A 518 18.14 -1.69 6.83
C ALA A 518 17.92 -0.17 6.98
N ILE A 519 18.71 0.60 6.24
CA ILE A 519 18.69 2.06 6.27
C ILE A 519 17.42 2.58 5.58
N THR A 520 17.10 2.10 4.39
CA THR A 520 15.90 2.48 3.63
C THR A 520 14.59 2.10 4.31
N ALA A 521 14.54 0.95 5.01
CA ALA A 521 13.37 0.53 5.78
C ALA A 521 12.99 1.50 6.92
N ASN A 522 13.95 2.26 7.46
CA ASN A 522 13.76 3.13 8.63
C ASN A 522 13.80 4.64 8.30
N ILE A 523 14.20 4.98 7.09
CA ILE A 523 14.37 6.36 6.64
C ILE A 523 13.06 7.00 6.19
N TYR A 524 12.14 6.22 5.61
CA TYR A 524 10.83 6.72 5.18
C TYR A 524 9.80 6.58 6.32
N ARG A 525 9.83 7.55 7.23
CA ARG A 525 8.95 7.55 8.41
C ARG A 525 7.58 8.12 8.07
N ALA A 526 6.54 7.58 8.71
CA ALA A 526 5.19 8.10 8.59
C ALA A 526 5.07 9.58 9.01
N SER A 527 5.94 10.05 9.92
CA SER A 527 6.06 11.45 10.35
C SER A 527 6.46 12.42 9.23
N ASP A 528 7.12 11.92 8.19
CA ASP A 528 7.75 12.76 7.15
C ASP A 528 6.87 12.86 5.88
N LYS A 529 5.65 12.30 5.93
CA LYS A 529 4.64 12.39 4.88
C LYS A 529 4.21 13.85 4.62
N PRO A 530 3.85 14.21 3.37
CA PRO A 530 3.86 13.40 2.15
C PRO A 530 5.18 13.49 1.37
N ARG A 531 6.06 14.43 1.73
CA ARG A 531 7.22 14.80 0.91
C ARG A 531 8.49 14.00 1.22
N TYR A 532 8.55 13.30 2.36
CA TYR A 532 9.68 12.49 2.80
C TYR A 532 11.04 13.15 2.57
N ARG A 533 11.18 14.44 2.89
CA ARG A 533 12.37 15.23 2.53
C ARG A 533 13.64 14.69 3.17
N LEU A 534 13.55 14.23 4.42
CA LEU A 534 14.64 13.55 5.10
C LEU A 534 14.99 12.25 4.35
N GLY A 535 13.96 11.50 3.96
CA GLY A 535 14.09 10.28 3.17
C GLY A 535 14.87 10.46 1.88
N HIS A 536 14.35 11.34 1.01
CA HIS A 536 14.98 11.66 -0.26
C HIS A 536 16.34 12.35 -0.07
N GLY A 537 16.51 13.19 0.95
CA GLY A 537 17.77 13.85 1.26
C GLY A 537 18.89 12.88 1.61
N ILE A 538 18.60 11.87 2.44
CA ILE A 538 19.59 10.84 2.80
C ILE A 538 19.93 9.99 1.57
N VAL A 539 18.93 9.60 0.75
CA VAL A 539 19.18 8.86 -0.50
C VAL A 539 20.06 9.66 -1.47
N LEU A 540 19.76 10.94 -1.69
CA LEU A 540 20.58 11.82 -2.54
C LEU A 540 21.99 12.00 -1.99
N ALA A 541 22.16 12.07 -0.66
CA ALA A 541 23.47 12.13 -0.03
C ALA A 541 24.28 10.85 -0.28
N TYR A 542 23.68 9.66 -0.12
CA TYR A 542 24.35 8.39 -0.44
C TYR A 542 24.70 8.25 -1.91
N ILE A 543 23.83 8.69 -2.82
CA ILE A 543 24.13 8.73 -4.27
C ILE A 543 25.31 9.68 -4.54
N GLY A 544 25.31 10.86 -3.92
CA GLY A 544 26.41 11.82 -4.05
C GLY A 544 27.74 11.28 -3.51
N ILE A 545 27.73 10.63 -2.35
CA ILE A 545 28.91 9.95 -1.78
C ILE A 545 29.38 8.85 -2.74
N GLY A 546 28.47 8.02 -3.25
CA GLY A 546 28.79 6.96 -4.21
C GLY A 546 29.43 7.51 -5.49
N PHE A 547 28.93 8.63 -6.02
CA PHE A 547 29.50 9.30 -7.19
C PHE A 547 30.91 9.83 -6.90
N ILE A 548 31.10 10.52 -5.77
CA ILE A 548 32.42 11.05 -5.35
C ILE A 548 33.41 9.89 -5.17
N CYS A 549 33.03 8.84 -4.44
CA CYS A 549 33.87 7.66 -4.23
C CYS A 549 34.25 6.99 -5.56
N SER A 550 33.33 6.90 -6.51
CA SER A 550 33.60 6.31 -7.83
C SER A 550 34.59 7.15 -8.65
N VAL A 551 34.43 8.48 -8.64
CA VAL A 551 35.37 9.41 -9.31
C VAL A 551 36.74 9.37 -8.65
N VAL A 552 36.81 9.42 -7.31
CA VAL A 552 38.06 9.34 -6.55
C VAL A 552 38.77 8.02 -6.83
N PHE A 553 38.04 6.90 -6.79
CA PHE A 553 38.61 5.58 -7.07
C PHE A 553 39.14 5.53 -8.51
N GLY A 554 38.39 6.01 -9.51
CA GLY A 554 38.86 6.10 -10.89
C GLY A 554 40.15 6.92 -11.05
N VAL A 555 40.26 8.08 -10.40
CA VAL A 555 41.47 8.92 -10.40
C VAL A 555 42.65 8.21 -9.73
N LEU A 556 42.42 7.51 -8.62
CA LEU A 556 43.46 6.76 -7.92
C LEU A 556 43.98 5.59 -8.78
N LEU A 557 43.10 4.84 -9.43
CA LEU A 557 43.48 3.77 -10.35
C LEU A 557 44.27 4.32 -11.55
N GLN A 558 43.84 5.45 -12.14
CA GLN A 558 44.59 6.13 -13.21
C GLN A 558 45.99 6.55 -12.75
N ARG A 559 46.08 7.15 -11.56
CA ARG A 559 47.35 7.59 -10.99
C ARG A 559 48.29 6.42 -10.72
N GLU A 560 47.77 5.30 -10.24
CA GLU A 560 48.57 4.12 -9.95
C GLU A 560 49.02 3.39 -11.22
N ASN A 561 48.17 3.31 -12.25
CA ASN A 561 48.60 2.85 -13.58
C ASN A 561 49.70 3.75 -14.16
N ALA A 562 49.55 5.07 -14.06
CA ALA A 562 50.56 6.02 -14.54
C ALA A 562 51.88 5.92 -13.77
N ARG A 563 51.87 5.56 -12.48
CA ARG A 563 53.10 5.28 -11.70
C ARG A 563 53.81 4.04 -12.22
N ARG A 564 53.05 2.98 -12.55
CA ARG A 564 53.59 1.76 -13.17
C ARG A 564 54.16 2.03 -14.55
N ASP A 565 53.51 2.88 -15.36
CA ASP A 565 54.02 3.25 -16.68
C ASP A 565 55.31 4.09 -16.63
N ARG A 566 55.59 4.74 -15.49
CA ARG A 566 56.87 5.44 -15.23
C ARG A 566 57.94 4.53 -14.62
N GLY A 567 57.66 3.24 -14.41
CA GLY A 567 58.58 2.28 -13.82
C GLY A 567 58.79 2.42 -12.31
N GLU A 568 58.01 3.27 -11.61
CA GLU A 568 58.16 3.50 -10.16
C GLU A 568 57.84 2.26 -9.29
N ARG A 569 57.20 1.24 -9.88
CA ARG A 569 56.75 0.01 -9.23
C ARG A 569 57.49 -1.23 -9.73
N ASP A 570 58.51 -1.08 -10.56
CA ASP A 570 59.20 -2.19 -11.18
C ASP A 570 60.06 -2.93 -10.14
N GLU A 571 59.82 -4.24 -10.02
CA GLU A 571 60.61 -5.15 -9.19
C GLU A 571 61.78 -5.77 -9.95
N VAL A 572 62.80 -6.26 -9.23
CA VAL A 572 63.95 -6.92 -9.84
C VAL A 572 63.61 -8.38 -10.12
N ILE A 573 63.56 -8.77 -11.40
CA ILE A 573 63.31 -10.16 -11.81
C ILE A 573 64.57 -10.72 -12.44
N GLU A 574 65.06 -11.84 -11.91
CA GLU A 574 66.28 -12.46 -12.41
C GLU A 574 66.15 -12.85 -13.90
N GLY A 575 67.13 -12.45 -14.71
CA GLY A 575 67.13 -12.70 -16.16
C GLY A 575 66.35 -11.68 -17.01
N ILE A 576 65.71 -10.68 -16.41
CA ILE A 576 65.06 -9.57 -17.13
C ILE A 576 65.87 -8.28 -16.91
N ASP A 577 66.47 -7.73 -17.97
CA ASP A 577 67.17 -6.44 -17.90
C ASP A 577 66.16 -5.29 -17.97
N ASN A 578 65.71 -4.81 -16.80
CA ASN A 578 64.85 -3.64 -16.67
C ASN A 578 65.58 -2.52 -15.90
N LYS A 579 65.91 -1.43 -16.61
CA LYS A 579 66.64 -0.27 -16.06
C LYS A 579 65.85 0.55 -15.03
N HIS A 580 64.54 0.34 -14.95
CA HIS A 580 63.67 1.01 -13.99
C HIS A 580 63.38 0.16 -12.74
N ALA A 581 63.89 -1.08 -12.67
CA ALA A 581 63.70 -1.96 -11.51
C ALA A 581 64.45 -1.44 -10.28
N ASP A 582 63.77 -1.42 -9.14
CA ASP A 582 64.32 -0.99 -7.83
C ASP A 582 64.25 -2.16 -6.84
N GLU A 583 65.35 -2.46 -6.15
CA GLU A 583 65.41 -3.52 -5.12
C GLU A 583 64.41 -3.28 -3.97
N LYS A 584 64.00 -2.04 -3.73
CA LYS A 584 62.94 -1.71 -2.75
C LYS A 584 61.59 -2.33 -3.11
N ASN A 585 61.37 -2.60 -4.40
CA ASN A 585 60.19 -3.29 -4.90
C ASN A 585 60.39 -4.83 -4.94
N GLY A 586 61.41 -5.37 -4.26
CA GLY A 586 61.62 -6.81 -4.11
C GLY A 586 62.42 -7.44 -5.26
N ARG A 587 62.95 -8.64 -5.00
CA ARG A 587 63.71 -9.45 -5.96
C ARG A 587 63.11 -10.85 -6.06
N TYR A 588 62.85 -11.31 -7.29
CA TYR A 588 62.14 -12.56 -7.57
C TYR A 588 62.85 -13.37 -8.66
N GLU A 589 62.78 -14.71 -8.59
CA GLU A 589 63.42 -15.61 -9.57
C GLU A 589 62.61 -15.68 -10.87
N SER A 590 61.30 -15.41 -10.82
CA SER A 590 60.43 -15.43 -12.00
C SER A 590 59.25 -14.46 -11.90
N VAL A 591 58.69 -14.10 -13.06
CA VAL A 591 57.47 -13.27 -13.16
C VAL A 591 56.28 -13.92 -12.42
N GLN A 592 56.18 -15.25 -12.46
CA GLN A 592 55.09 -15.98 -11.82
C GLN A 592 55.19 -15.91 -10.29
N GLU A 593 56.40 -15.92 -9.74
CA GLU A 593 56.65 -15.78 -8.31
C GLU A 593 56.33 -14.36 -7.82
N ALA A 594 56.80 -13.34 -8.52
CA ALA A 594 56.46 -11.93 -8.25
C ALA A 594 54.94 -11.69 -8.25
N ARG A 595 54.23 -12.30 -9.20
CA ARG A 595 52.77 -12.21 -9.33
C ARG A 595 52.03 -12.91 -8.19
N ILE A 596 52.53 -14.05 -7.70
CA ILE A 596 51.90 -14.79 -6.58
C ILE A 596 52.11 -14.04 -5.26
N ASP A 597 53.32 -13.51 -5.03
CA ASP A 597 53.68 -12.81 -3.80
C ASP A 597 53.03 -11.43 -3.69
N ARG A 598 53.09 -10.62 -4.76
CA ARG A 598 52.58 -9.23 -4.76
C ARG A 598 51.12 -9.08 -5.13
N GLY A 599 50.53 -10.06 -5.80
CA GLY A 599 49.15 -9.97 -6.29
C GLY A 599 48.94 -8.71 -7.13
N ASP A 600 48.00 -7.85 -6.73
CA ASP A 600 47.62 -6.61 -7.43
C ASP A 600 48.65 -5.49 -7.33
N GLU A 601 49.68 -5.65 -6.49
CA GLU A 601 50.82 -4.71 -6.40
C GLU A 601 51.93 -5.01 -7.41
N TRP A 602 51.89 -6.16 -8.08
CA TRP A 602 52.85 -6.57 -9.10
C TRP A 602 52.97 -5.53 -10.24
N SER A 603 54.20 -5.25 -10.71
CA SER A 603 54.49 -4.23 -11.73
C SER A 603 53.72 -4.44 -13.05
N GLY A 604 53.44 -5.70 -13.42
CA GLY A 604 52.71 -6.07 -14.63
C GLY A 604 51.19 -6.01 -14.50
N PHE A 605 50.65 -5.81 -13.29
CA PHE A 605 49.22 -5.66 -13.09
C PHE A 605 48.76 -4.27 -13.55
N ARG A 606 47.64 -4.21 -14.29
CA ARG A 606 47.02 -2.95 -14.72
C ARG A 606 45.59 -2.90 -14.21
N TYR A 607 45.28 -1.85 -13.46
CA TYR A 607 43.94 -1.60 -12.98
C TYR A 607 43.03 -1.26 -14.16
N THR A 608 41.83 -1.83 -14.18
CA THR A 608 40.84 -1.58 -15.23
C THR A 608 40.03 -0.34 -14.86
N LEU A 609 39.94 0.63 -15.77
CA LEU A 609 39.30 1.93 -15.56
C LEU A 609 37.83 1.92 -15.90
#